data_AF-A0A9W4LC52-F1
#
_entry.id   AF-A0A9W4LC52-F1
#
_cell.length_a   1.000
_cell.length_b   1.000
_cell.length_c   1.000
_cell.angle_alpha   90.00
_cell.angle_beta   90.00
_cell.angle_gamma   90.00
#
_symmetry.space_group_name_H-M   'P 1'
#
loop_
_entity.id
_entity.type
_entity.pdbx_description
1 polymer ?
#
loop_
_entity_poly.entity_id
_entity_poly.type
_entity_poly.pdbx_seq_one_letter_code
_entity_poly.pdbx_strand_id
1 'polypeptide(L)' 'MPIIRVELLEGRTREQKQAFAKAVTDSFVATCGGTPQSVQVVFQSVAPDDWAASGQLLSEKAAAPATKQPA' A
#
# COMPACT_ATOMS: atom_id res chain seq x y z
N MET A 1 -12.95 15.99 -1.36
CA MET A 1 -12.52 15.16 -0.21
C MET A 1 -12.16 13.77 -0.72
N PRO A 2 -11.01 13.62 -1.39
CA PRO A 2 -10.55 12.32 -1.90
C PRO A 2 -10.10 11.38 -0.77
N ILE A 3 -10.47 10.11 -0.89
CA ILE A 3 -10.02 9.02 -0.01
C ILE A 3 -9.22 8.04 -0.85
N ILE A 4 -8.00 7.73 -0.41
CA ILE A 4 -7.11 6.76 -1.03
C ILE A 4 -6.99 5.57 -0.08
N ARG A 5 -7.52 4.42 -0.50
CA ARG A 5 -7.39 3.17 0.27
C ARG A 5 -6.23 2.35 -0.26
N VAL A 6 -5.35 1.96 0.65
CA VAL A 6 -4.18 1.15 0.35
C VAL A 6 -4.36 -0.17 1.05
N GLU A 7 -4.45 -1.23 0.27
CA GLU A 7 -4.51 -2.59 0.78
C GLU A 7 -3.12 -3.21 0.58
N LEU A 8 -2.55 -3.73 1.65
CA LEU A 8 -1.20 -4.27 1.66
C LEU A 8 -1.10 -5.43 2.65
N LEU A 9 -0.11 -6.29 2.43
CA LEU A 9 0.23 -7.31 3.41
C LEU A 9 0.69 -6.68 4.73
N GLU A 10 0.44 -7.40 5.82
CA GLU A 10 0.99 -7.10 7.14
C GLU A 10 2.53 -7.04 7.13
N GLY A 11 3.10 -6.33 8.12
CA GLY A 11 4.56 -6.22 8.30
C GLY A 11 5.20 -4.89 7.92
N ARG A 12 4.43 -3.88 7.50
CA ARG A 12 4.96 -2.51 7.30
C ARG A 12 5.06 -1.74 8.60
N THR A 13 6.19 -1.06 8.79
CA THR A 13 6.42 -0.23 9.98
C THR A 13 5.60 1.05 9.93
N ARG A 14 5.46 1.70 11.10
CA ARG A 14 4.78 3.01 11.21
C ARG A 14 5.46 4.07 10.34
N GLU A 15 6.79 4.08 10.32
CA GLU A 15 7.61 5.02 9.57
C GLU A 15 7.38 4.86 8.06
N GLN A 16 7.28 3.62 7.58
CA GLN A 16 6.97 3.33 6.18
C GLN A 16 5.57 3.81 5.79
N LYS A 17 4.56 3.55 6.63
CA LYS A 17 3.19 4.04 6.40
C LYS A 17 3.14 5.57 6.40
N GLN A 18 3.87 6.23 7.31
CA GLN A 18 3.96 7.69 7.37
C GLN A 18 4.62 8.29 6.13
N ALA A 19 5.75 7.73 5.69
CA ALA A 19 6.44 8.17 4.48
C ALA A 19 5.56 8.00 3.23
N PHE A 20 4.86 6.87 3.12
CA PHE A 20 3.93 6.60 2.02
C PHE A 20 2.76 7.60 2.00
N ALA A 21 2.11 7.84 3.15
CA ALA A 21 0.99 8.76 3.25
C ALA A 21 1.37 10.18 2.79
N LYS A 22 2.56 10.65 3.18
CA LYS A 22 3.11 11.93 2.71
C LYS A 22 3.31 11.94 1.21
N ALA A 23 4.03 10.94 0.66
CA ALA A 23 4.36 10.91 -0.76
C ALA A 23 3.11 10.87 -1.66
N VAL A 24 2.12 10.06 -1.30
CA VAL A 24 0.87 9.94 -2.07
C VAL A 24 0.02 11.21 -1.95
N THR A 25 -0.03 11.84 -0.78
CA THR A 25 -0.74 13.12 -0.61
C THR A 25 -0.11 14.21 -1.46
N ASP A 26 1.22 14.35 -1.40
CA ASP A 26 1.96 15.33 -2.19
C ASP A 26 1.76 15.08 -3.70
N SER A 27 1.82 13.81 -4.13
CA SER A 27 1.58 13.43 -5.52
C SER A 27 0.16 13.74 -5.99
N PHE A 28 -0.85 13.44 -5.17
CA PHE A 28 -2.26 13.73 -5.50
C PHE A 28 -2.48 15.24 -5.67
N VAL A 29 -1.98 16.05 -4.74
CA VAL A 29 -2.10 17.51 -4.82
C VAL A 29 -1.39 18.04 -6.06
N ALA A 30 -0.21 17.49 -6.39
CA ALA A 30 0.53 17.91 -7.58
C ALA A 30 -0.16 17.56 -8.91
N THR A 31 -0.89 16.44 -8.99
CA THR A 31 -1.51 15.97 -10.24
C THR A 31 -2.97 16.36 -10.39
N CYS A 32 -3.75 16.27 -9.30
CA CYS A 32 -5.19 16.50 -9.29
C CYS A 32 -5.58 17.85 -8.65
N GLY A 33 -4.62 18.57 -8.06
CA GLY A 33 -4.87 19.81 -7.34
C GLY A 33 -5.52 19.60 -5.97
N GLY A 34 -6.07 20.68 -5.40
CA GLY A 34 -6.68 20.69 -4.07
C GLY A 34 -5.68 20.99 -2.94
N THR A 35 -6.08 20.68 -1.71
CA THR A 35 -5.25 20.93 -0.52
C THR A 35 -4.84 19.62 0.16
N PRO A 36 -3.65 19.52 0.76
CA PRO A 36 -3.22 18.33 1.50
C PRO A 36 -4.21 17.90 2.59
N GLN A 37 -4.86 18.87 3.26
CA GLN A 37 -5.86 18.61 4.31
C GLN A 37 -7.12 17.91 3.78
N SER A 38 -7.40 18.00 2.47
CA SER A 38 -8.57 17.36 1.87
C SER A 38 -8.35 15.89 1.52
N VAL A 39 -7.09 15.43 1.51
CA VAL A 39 -6.69 14.06 1.13
C VAL A 39 -6.60 13.17 2.35
N GLN A 40 -7.26 12.02 2.29
CA GLN A 40 -7.21 11.02 3.35
C GLN A 40 -6.64 9.71 2.82
N VAL A 41 -5.68 9.13 3.57
CA VAL A 41 -5.07 7.84 3.24
C VAL A 41 -5.45 6.82 4.30
N VAL A 42 -6.07 5.72 3.88
CA VAL A 42 -6.50 4.64 4.76
C VAL A 42 -5.68 3.40 4.43
N PHE A 43 -4.98 2.86 5.43
CA PHE A 43 -4.22 1.62 5.29
C PHE A 43 -5.03 0.45 5.82
N GLN A 44 -5.22 -0.57 4.99
CA GLN A 44 -5.76 -1.87 5.37
C GLN A 44 -4.63 -2.89 5.26
N SER A 45 -4.21 -3.39 6.42
CA SER A 45 -3.24 -4.48 6.49
C SER A 45 -4.00 -5.80 6.46
N VAL A 46 -3.59 -6.70 5.58
CA VAL A 46 -4.24 -8.00 5.34
C VAL A 46 -3.20 -9.10 5.59
N ALA A 47 -3.57 -10.12 6.35
CA ALA A 47 -2.69 -11.25 6.60
C ALA A 47 -2.42 -12.01 5.27
N PRO A 48 -1.26 -12.66 5.11
CA PRO A 48 -0.98 -13.46 3.91
C PRO A 48 -1.98 -14.60 3.66
N ASP A 49 -2.63 -15.10 4.71
CA ASP A 49 -3.70 -16.12 4.64
C ASP A 49 -5.02 -15.56 4.10
N ASP A 50 -5.22 -14.24 4.18
CA ASP A 50 -6.43 -13.56 3.73
C ASP A 50 -6.24 -12.89 2.35
N TRP A 51 -5.08 -13.10 1.72
CA TRP A 51 -4.77 -12.56 0.39
C TRP A 51 -4.44 -13.68 -0.58
N ALA A 52 -5.16 -13.73 -1.71
CA ALA A 52 -4.91 -14.68 -2.79
C ALA A 52 -4.46 -13.96 -4.08
N ALA A 53 -3.53 -14.55 -4.81
CA ALA A 53 -3.19 -14.13 -6.17
C ALA A 53 -2.95 -15.36 -7.04
N SER A 54 -3.40 -15.32 -8.29
CA SER A 54 -3.28 -16.45 -9.23
C SER A 54 -3.86 -17.77 -8.71
N GLY A 55 -4.90 -17.71 -7.88
CA GLY A 55 -5.58 -18.89 -7.33
C GLY A 55 -4.85 -19.56 -6.15
N GLN A 56 -3.84 -18.91 -5.56
CA GLN A 56 -3.13 -19.43 -4.38
C GLN A 56 -3.08 -18.36 -3.29
N LEU A 57 -3.16 -18.78 -2.02
CA LEU A 57 -2.94 -17.87 -0.90
C LEU A 57 -1.48 -17.42 -0.88
N LEU A 58 -1.26 -16.17 -0.49
CA LEU A 58 0.10 -15.63 -0.42
C LEU A 58 0.90 -16.26 0.71
N SER A 59 0.24 -16.78 1.74
CA SER A 59 0.86 -17.62 2.76
C SER A 59 1.45 -18.93 2.19
N GLU A 60 0.78 -19.53 1.22
CA GLU A 60 1.26 -20.74 0.53
C GLU A 60 2.46 -20.46 -0.40
N LYS A 61 2.61 -19.19 -0.83
CA LYS A 61 3.68 -18.75 -1.74
C LYS A 61 5.04 -18.54 -1.04
N ALA A 62 5.14 -18.71 0.27
CA ALA A 62 6.40 -18.54 1.02
C ALA A 62 7.55 -19.49 0.61
N ALA A 63 7.33 -20.40 -0.35
CA ALA A 63 8.35 -21.28 -0.92
C ALA A 63 8.91 -20.84 -2.29
N ALA A 64 8.77 -19.59 -2.72
CA ALA A 64 9.47 -19.09 -3.91
C ALA A 64 10.13 -17.72 -3.69
N PRO A 65 11.45 -17.58 -3.86
CA PRO A 65 12.19 -16.37 -3.50
C PRO A 65 11.80 -15.18 -4.39
N ALA A 66 11.76 -14.02 -3.75
CA ALA A 66 11.47 -12.71 -4.32
C ALA A 66 12.22 -12.48 -5.65
N THR A 67 11.46 -12.45 -6.75
CA THR A 67 11.94 -11.88 -8.00
C THR A 67 12.15 -10.39 -7.76
N LYS A 68 13.43 -9.99 -7.66
CA LYS A 68 13.85 -8.59 -7.65
C LYS A 68 13.20 -7.89 -8.83
N GLN A 69 12.39 -6.86 -8.54
CA GLN A 69 11.86 -5.95 -9.53
C GLN A 69 13.04 -5.18 -10.15
N PRO A 70 13.30 -5.26 -11.46
CA PRO A 70 14.37 -4.50 -12.08
C PRO A 70 14.01 -3.01 -12.12
N ALA A 71 15.04 -2.19 -11.91
CA ALA A 71 15.03 -0.74 -12.06
C ALA A 71 14.83 -0.32 -13.52
#